data_AF-A0A9D6EHS1-F1
#
_entry.id   AF-A0A9D6EHS1-F1
#
_cell.length_a   1.000
_cell.length_b   1.000
_cell.length_c   1.000
_cell.angle_alpha   90.00
_cell.angle_beta   90.00
_cell.angle_gamma   90.00
#
_symmetry.space_group_name_H-M   'P 1'
#
loop_
_entity.id
_entity.type
_entity.pdbx_description
1 polymer ?
#
loop_
_entity_poly.entity_id
_entity_poly.type
_entity_poly.pdbx_seq_one_letter_code
_entity_poly.pdbx_strand_id
1 'polypeptide(L)'
;MRAKVGEGLLALGAALLATGLMAVGRFAWEGPLLPELMAAKLFAWVPPWLFTPLFRLFGYNAKYYAFAGMVAGYVGAMTALGVGLRAWWRGRLGLGRIGVAWGVLWLVTAGAVVPLLDGGVFGAGLPAGGPITSATLGAVLAVYVAVLTMGG
;
A
#
# COMPACT_ATOMS: atom_id res chain seq x y z
N MET A 1 -1.09 28.57 2.62
CA MET A 1 -2.10 27.54 2.27
C MET A 1 -1.79 26.78 0.98
N ARG A 2 -1.47 27.44 -0.15
CA ARG A 2 -1.21 26.78 -1.45
C ARG A 2 -0.12 25.68 -1.43
N ALA A 3 0.99 25.89 -0.72
CA ALA A 3 2.07 24.90 -0.62
C ALA A 3 1.66 23.59 0.10
N LYS A 4 0.76 23.65 1.10
CA LYS A 4 0.27 22.46 1.80
C LYS A 4 -0.71 21.65 0.94
N VAL A 5 -1.50 22.32 0.11
CA VAL A 5 -2.41 21.66 -0.85
C VAL A 5 -1.61 20.91 -1.92
N GLY A 6 -0.53 21.52 -2.45
CA GLY A 6 0.34 20.87 -3.43
C GLY A 6 1.02 19.59 -2.90
N GLU A 7 1.44 19.58 -1.64
CA GLU A 7 2.04 18.39 -1.01
C GLU A 7 1.04 17.24 -0.81
N GLY A 8 -0.18 17.56 -0.39
CA GLY A 8 -1.23 16.56 -0.25
C GLY A 8 -1.59 15.92 -1.60
N LEU A 9 -1.67 16.71 -2.66
CA LEU A 9 -1.96 16.21 -4.01
C LEU A 9 -0.83 15.34 -4.56
N LEU A 10 0.44 15.72 -4.33
CA LEU A 10 1.58 14.90 -4.72
C LEU A 10 1.62 13.56 -3.97
N ALA A 11 1.37 13.58 -2.66
CA ALA A 11 1.31 12.36 -1.85
C ALA A 11 0.16 11.44 -2.27
N LEU A 12 -1.00 12.03 -2.59
CA LEU A 12 -2.14 11.29 -3.13
C LEU A 12 -1.82 10.68 -4.50
N GLY A 13 -1.21 11.46 -5.40
CA GLY A 13 -0.76 10.99 -6.71
C GLY A 13 0.23 9.83 -6.60
N ALA A 14 1.20 9.94 -5.69
CA ALA A 14 2.15 8.87 -5.40
C ALA A 14 1.46 7.60 -4.89
N ALA A 15 0.50 7.73 -3.97
CA ALA A 15 -0.25 6.61 -3.42
C ALA A 15 -1.14 5.92 -4.49
N LEU A 16 -1.80 6.70 -5.33
CA LEU A 16 -2.61 6.18 -6.44
C LEU A 16 -1.73 5.46 -7.48
N LEU A 17 -0.59 6.05 -7.85
CA LEU A 17 0.35 5.45 -8.78
C LEU A 17 0.92 4.13 -8.22
N ALA A 18 1.33 4.11 -6.96
CA ALA A 18 1.80 2.90 -6.29
C ALA A 18 0.73 1.79 -6.29
N THR A 19 -0.52 2.16 -6.01
CA THR A 19 -1.65 1.23 -6.04
C THR A 19 -1.91 0.70 -7.46
N GLY A 20 -1.85 1.57 -8.47
CA GLY A 20 -1.97 1.19 -9.87
C GLY A 20 -0.85 0.24 -10.31
N LEU A 21 0.40 0.47 -9.89
CA LEU A 21 1.52 -0.41 -10.18
C LEU A 21 1.38 -1.79 -9.51
N MET A 22 0.87 -1.85 -8.28
CA MET A 22 0.53 -3.15 -7.67
C MET A 22 -0.55 -3.88 -8.47
N ALA A 23 -1.56 -3.18 -8.98
CA ALA A 23 -2.57 -3.78 -9.84
C ALA A 23 -1.96 -4.33 -11.15
N VAL A 24 -1.04 -3.58 -11.78
CA VAL A 24 -0.30 -4.07 -12.95
C VAL A 24 0.48 -5.34 -12.59
N GLY A 25 1.21 -5.35 -11.48
CA GLY A 25 1.96 -6.53 -11.04
C GLY A 25 1.09 -7.74 -10.74
N ARG A 26 -0.13 -7.52 -10.20
CA ARG A 26 -1.12 -8.58 -10.01
C ARG A 26 -1.49 -9.26 -11.32
N PHE A 27 -1.80 -8.48 -12.36
CA PHE A 27 -2.24 -9.05 -13.64
C PHE A 27 -1.08 -9.63 -14.46
N ALA A 28 0.12 -9.09 -14.30
CA ALA A 28 1.27 -9.51 -15.11
C ALA A 28 1.96 -10.77 -14.57
N TRP A 29 2.00 -10.99 -13.26
CA TRP A 29 2.71 -12.13 -12.65
C TRP A 29 2.12 -12.59 -11.31
N GLU A 30 0.83 -12.33 -11.08
CA GLU A 30 0.14 -12.67 -9.83
C GLU A 30 0.76 -12.03 -8.57
N GLY A 31 1.46 -10.90 -8.72
CA GLY A 31 2.05 -10.16 -7.62
C GLY A 31 1.01 -9.69 -6.59
N PRO A 32 1.39 -9.44 -5.33
CA PRO A 32 0.43 -9.12 -4.29
C PRO A 32 -0.14 -7.71 -4.45
N LEU A 33 -1.47 -7.62 -4.35
CA LEU A 33 -2.16 -6.38 -4.01
C LEU A 33 -2.28 -6.31 -2.49
N LEU A 34 -1.53 -5.42 -1.85
CA LEU A 34 -1.68 -5.22 -0.40
C LEU A 34 -3.14 -4.96 0.03
N PRO A 35 -3.95 -4.16 -0.70
CA PRO A 35 -5.37 -4.00 -0.39
C PRO A 35 -6.18 -5.31 -0.49
N GLU A 36 -5.82 -6.22 -1.39
CA GLU A 36 -6.45 -7.54 -1.53
C GLU A 36 -6.15 -8.40 -0.29
N LEU A 37 -4.88 -8.44 0.12
CA LEU A 37 -4.45 -9.17 1.32
C LEU A 37 -5.07 -8.59 2.60
N MET A 38 -5.18 -7.26 2.69
CA MET A 38 -5.87 -6.57 3.79
C MET A 38 -7.36 -6.93 3.81
N ALA A 39 -8.03 -6.97 2.66
CA ALA A 39 -9.43 -7.36 2.57
C ALA A 39 -9.63 -8.82 3.00
N ALA A 40 -8.78 -9.74 2.53
CA ALA A 40 -8.81 -11.15 2.92
C ALA A 40 -8.64 -11.31 4.44
N LYS A 41 -7.65 -10.61 5.02
CA LYS A 41 -7.41 -10.63 6.47
C LYS A 41 -8.57 -10.04 7.26
N LEU A 42 -9.15 -8.92 6.78
CA LEU A 42 -10.34 -8.33 7.40
C LEU A 42 -11.48 -9.34 7.42
N PHE A 43 -11.78 -9.99 6.29
CA PHE A 43 -12.85 -10.98 6.22
C PHE A 43 -12.61 -12.17 7.14
N ALA A 44 -11.35 -12.59 7.33
CA ALA A 44 -11.00 -13.63 8.29
C ALA A 44 -11.28 -13.23 9.75
N TRP A 45 -11.31 -11.93 10.05
CA TRP A 45 -11.59 -11.40 11.40
C TRP A 45 -13.05 -10.99 11.60
N VAL A 46 -13.84 -10.86 10.53
CA VAL A 46 -15.27 -10.55 10.66
C VAL A 46 -15.96 -11.74 11.36
N PRO A 47 -16.52 -11.54 12.55
CA PRO A 47 -17.16 -12.64 13.25
C PRO A 47 -18.49 -13.00 12.55
N PRO A 48 -18.94 -14.27 12.64
CA PRO A 48 -20.10 -14.75 11.89
C PRO A 48 -21.39 -13.93 12.12
N TRP A 49 -21.58 -13.39 13.33
CA TRP A 49 -22.75 -12.59 13.68
C TRP A 49 -22.80 -11.22 12.98
N LEU A 50 -21.66 -10.68 12.54
CA LEU A 50 -21.58 -9.46 11.74
C LEU A 50 -21.80 -9.73 10.25
N PHE A 51 -21.67 -10.98 9.82
CA PHE A 51 -21.74 -11.34 8.41
C PHE A 51 -23.15 -11.13 7.84
N THR A 52 -24.18 -11.59 8.54
CA THR A 52 -25.58 -11.44 8.12
C THR A 52 -26.03 -9.99 7.95
N PRO A 53 -25.80 -9.07 8.91
CA PRO A 53 -26.17 -7.66 8.72
C PRO A 53 -25.36 -6.97 7.64
N LEU A 54 -24.05 -7.24 7.51
CA LEU A 54 -23.23 -6.70 6.42
C LEU A 54 -23.73 -7.18 5.05
N PHE A 55 -24.08 -8.46 4.94
CA PHE A 55 -24.62 -9.01 3.69
C PHE A 55 -26.00 -8.44 3.35
N ARG A 56 -26.84 -8.15 4.36
CA ARG A 56 -28.12 -7.47 4.15
C ARG A 56 -27.95 -6.02 3.69
N LEU A 57 -26.95 -5.31 4.21
CA LEU A 57 -26.71 -3.91 3.88
C LEU A 57 -26.08 -3.73 2.49
N PHE A 58 -25.07 -4.54 2.17
CA PHE A 58 -24.28 -4.40 0.94
C PHE A 58 -24.70 -5.38 -0.18
N GLY A 59 -25.55 -6.36 0.15
CA GLY A 59 -26.02 -7.37 -0.79
C GLY A 59 -24.91 -8.26 -1.36
N TYR A 60 -25.17 -8.82 -2.54
CA TYR A 60 -24.23 -9.67 -3.27
C TYR A 60 -22.89 -8.99 -3.59
N ASN A 61 -22.88 -7.65 -3.62
CA ASN A 61 -21.70 -6.85 -3.94
C ASN A 61 -20.80 -6.51 -2.75
N ALA A 62 -21.09 -7.04 -1.54
CA ALA A 62 -20.34 -6.76 -0.31
C ALA A 62 -18.81 -6.92 -0.46
N LYS A 63 -18.36 -7.93 -1.21
CA LYS A 63 -16.93 -8.16 -1.48
C LYS A 63 -16.26 -7.00 -2.23
N TYR A 64 -16.97 -6.38 -3.17
CA TYR A 64 -16.45 -5.26 -3.96
C TYR A 64 -16.36 -4.00 -3.12
N TYR A 65 -17.35 -3.76 -2.26
CA TYR A 65 -17.33 -2.62 -1.33
C TYR A 65 -16.21 -2.75 -0.29
N ALA A 66 -15.99 -3.94 0.26
CA ALA A 66 -14.89 -4.17 1.20
C ALA A 66 -13.53 -3.97 0.53
N PHE A 67 -13.35 -4.50 -0.69
CA PHE A 67 -12.13 -4.29 -1.45
C PHE A 67 -11.91 -2.81 -1.79
N ALA A 68 -12.93 -2.12 -2.29
CA ALA A 68 -12.86 -0.68 -2.58
C ALA A 68 -12.54 0.14 -1.32
N GLY A 69 -13.14 -0.23 -0.17
CA GLY A 69 -12.83 0.36 1.12
C GLY A 69 -11.38 0.15 1.54
N MET A 70 -10.82 -1.04 1.31
CA MET A 70 -9.41 -1.33 1.59
C MET A 70 -8.47 -0.58 0.66
N VAL A 71 -8.81 -0.46 -0.62
CA VAL A 71 -8.05 0.37 -1.57
C VAL A 71 -8.06 1.83 -1.12
N ALA A 72 -9.24 2.39 -0.80
CA ALA A 72 -9.36 3.76 -0.32
C ALA A 72 -8.60 3.98 1.00
N GLY A 73 -8.71 3.05 1.94
CA GLY A 73 -7.98 3.10 3.22
C GLY A 73 -6.47 3.03 3.03
N TYR A 74 -6.00 2.14 2.16
CA TYR A 74 -4.58 2.02 1.80
C TYR A 74 -4.06 3.31 1.14
N VAL A 75 -4.76 3.84 0.15
CA VAL A 75 -4.41 5.11 -0.50
C VAL A 75 -4.39 6.25 0.51
N GLY A 76 -5.37 6.32 1.40
CA GLY A 76 -5.41 7.31 2.48
C GLY A 76 -4.21 7.20 3.43
N ALA A 77 -3.88 5.98 3.88
CA ALA A 77 -2.73 5.73 4.76
C ALA A 77 -1.40 6.09 4.07
N MET A 78 -1.21 5.68 2.82
CA MET A 78 -0.03 6.03 2.03
C MET A 78 0.03 7.53 1.73
N THR A 79 -1.10 8.20 1.54
CA THR A 79 -1.13 9.66 1.38
C THR A 79 -0.68 10.36 2.67
N ALA A 80 -1.22 9.97 3.82
CA ALA A 80 -0.85 10.52 5.12
C ALA A 80 0.64 10.28 5.43
N LEU A 81 1.13 9.07 5.16
CA LEU A 81 2.54 8.72 5.28
C LEU A 81 3.41 9.61 4.38
N GLY A 82 3.02 9.82 3.13
CA GLY A 82 3.76 10.65 2.17
C GLY A 82 3.83 12.11 2.59
N VAL A 83 2.73 12.66 3.11
CA VAL A 83 2.72 14.02 3.69
C VAL A 83 3.67 14.10 4.90
N GLY A 84 3.63 13.11 5.80
CA GLY A 84 4.52 13.05 6.95
C GLY A 84 6.01 12.93 6.58
N LEU A 85 6.34 12.05 5.63
CA LEU A 85 7.69 11.87 5.12
C LEU A 85 8.23 13.15 4.47
N ARG A 86 7.42 13.82 3.65
CA ARG A 86 7.81 15.09 3.04
C ARG A 86 8.01 16.19 4.08
N ALA A 87 7.14 16.29 5.07
CA ALA A 87 7.30 17.24 6.17
C ALA A 87 8.60 17.00 6.95
N TRP A 88 8.98 15.73 7.14
CA TRP A 88 10.24 15.34 7.78
C TRP A 88 11.48 15.63 6.91
N TRP A 89 11.36 15.52 5.58
CA TRP A 89 12.46 15.76 4.63
C TRP A 89 12.71 17.21 4.25
N ARG A 90 11.76 18.13 4.48
CA ARG A 90 11.93 19.56 4.15
C ARG A 90 13.25 20.09 4.72
N GLY A 91 14.17 20.51 3.84
CA GLY A 91 15.50 21.02 4.19
C GLY A 91 16.57 19.96 4.48
N ARG A 92 16.29 18.67 4.21
CA ARG A 92 17.13 17.52 4.59
C ARG A 92 17.34 16.52 3.45
N LEU A 93 17.04 16.89 2.20
CA LEU A 93 17.11 16.01 1.03
C LEU A 93 18.57 15.71 0.66
N GLY A 94 18.96 14.44 0.80
CA GLY A 94 20.18 13.89 0.25
C GLY A 94 19.89 12.48 -0.25
N LEU A 95 20.51 12.06 -1.36
CA LEU A 95 20.29 10.76 -2.00
C LEU A 95 20.36 9.59 -1.01
N GLY A 96 21.27 9.65 -0.03
CA GLY A 96 21.37 8.64 1.03
C GLY A 96 20.11 8.50 1.89
N ARG A 97 19.42 9.60 2.22
CA ARG A 97 18.18 9.56 3.03
C ARG A 97 16.98 9.04 2.24
N ILE A 98 16.94 9.31 0.93
CA ILE A 98 15.93 8.75 0.02
C ILE A 98 16.09 7.21 -0.02
N GLY A 99 17.33 6.74 -0.19
CA GLY A 99 17.65 5.30 -0.15
C GLY A 99 17.30 4.67 1.20
N VAL A 100 17.62 5.32 2.32
CA VAL A 100 17.25 4.84 3.67
C VAL A 100 15.74 4.76 3.83
N ALA A 101 14.99 5.78 3.43
CA ALA A 101 13.54 5.75 3.57
C ALA A 101 12.88 4.68 2.70
N TRP A 102 13.31 4.55 1.45
CA TRP A 102 12.88 3.44 0.60
C TRP A 102 13.20 2.09 1.24
N GLY A 103 14.43 1.89 1.71
CA GLY A 103 14.87 0.64 2.32
C GLY A 103 14.07 0.30 3.59
N VAL A 104 13.81 1.29 4.44
CA VAL A 104 12.98 1.13 5.64
C VAL A 104 11.54 0.77 5.26
N LEU A 105 10.93 1.51 4.32
CA LEU A 105 9.56 1.21 3.88
C LEU A 105 9.45 -0.19 3.29
N TRP A 106 10.45 -0.59 2.49
CA TRP A 106 10.49 -1.93 1.92
C TRP A 106 10.66 -3.01 2.98
N LEU A 107 11.62 -2.86 3.90
CA LEU A 107 11.83 -3.81 5.00
C LEU A 107 10.60 -3.94 5.90
N VAL A 108 9.95 -2.81 6.24
CA VAL A 108 8.71 -2.84 7.03
C VAL A 108 7.59 -3.52 6.24
N THR A 109 7.46 -3.23 4.95
CA THR A 109 6.38 -3.80 4.14
C THR A 109 6.59 -5.29 3.92
N ALA A 110 7.75 -5.71 3.41
CA ALA A 110 8.03 -7.10 3.09
C ALA A 110 8.34 -7.96 4.32
N GLY A 111 8.92 -7.37 5.37
CA GLY A 111 9.33 -8.05 6.59
C GLY A 111 8.32 -8.01 7.73
N ALA A 112 7.34 -7.10 7.72
CA ALA A 112 6.30 -7.03 8.75
C ALA A 112 4.89 -7.00 8.18
N VAL A 113 4.56 -6.08 7.26
CA VAL A 113 3.19 -5.93 6.74
C VAL A 113 2.73 -7.19 5.99
N VAL A 114 3.54 -7.68 5.06
CA VAL A 114 3.21 -8.89 4.28
C VAL A 114 3.04 -10.13 5.18
N PRO A 115 3.94 -10.41 6.14
CA PRO A 115 3.73 -11.46 7.14
C PRO A 115 2.45 -11.31 7.96
N LEU A 116 2.13 -10.10 8.42
CA LEU A 116 0.91 -9.84 9.19
C LEU A 116 -0.38 -10.11 8.39
N LEU A 117 -0.28 -10.02 7.07
CA LEU A 117 -1.33 -10.34 6.12
C LEU A 117 -1.26 -11.81 5.62
N ASP A 118 -0.59 -12.69 6.36
CA ASP A 118 -0.41 -14.12 6.08
C ASP A 118 0.37 -14.43 4.78
N GLY A 119 1.07 -13.45 4.20
CA GLY A 119 1.90 -13.64 3.02
C GLY A 119 3.25 -14.31 3.29
N GLY A 120 3.59 -14.59 4.55
CA GLY A 120 4.90 -15.10 4.96
C GLY A 120 6.02 -14.05 4.87
N VAL A 121 7.19 -14.37 5.45
CA VAL A 121 8.37 -13.48 5.45
C VAL A 121 8.83 -13.23 4.02
N PHE A 122 8.93 -11.95 3.64
CA PHE A 122 9.24 -11.52 2.27
C PHE A 122 8.28 -12.06 1.19
N GLY A 123 7.03 -12.41 1.56
CA GLY A 123 6.05 -12.93 0.61
C GLY A 123 6.21 -14.41 0.26
N ALA A 124 6.97 -15.18 1.05
CA ALA A 124 7.23 -16.59 0.78
C ALA A 124 5.97 -17.49 0.76
N GLY A 125 4.87 -17.05 1.38
CA GLY A 125 3.59 -17.75 1.39
C GLY A 125 2.63 -17.34 0.27
N LEU A 126 3.02 -16.40 -0.60
CA LEU A 126 2.17 -15.91 -1.69
C LEU A 126 2.35 -16.73 -2.98
N PRO A 127 1.33 -16.80 -3.86
CA PRO A 127 1.39 -17.59 -5.10
C PRO A 127 2.56 -17.24 -6.02
N ALA A 128 2.87 -15.94 -6.15
CA ALA A 128 4.01 -15.47 -6.94
C ALA A 128 5.39 -15.80 -6.32
N GLY A 129 5.42 -16.28 -5.08
CA GLY A 129 6.64 -16.54 -4.33
C GLY A 129 7.30 -15.29 -3.76
N GLY A 130 8.22 -15.52 -2.82
CA GLY A 130 8.89 -14.45 -2.06
C GLY A 130 9.72 -13.48 -2.90
N PRO A 131 10.60 -13.96 -3.81
CA PRO A 131 11.43 -13.06 -4.62
C PRO A 131 10.62 -12.10 -5.49
N ILE A 132 9.61 -12.60 -6.20
CA ILE A 132 8.77 -11.79 -7.10
C ILE A 132 7.95 -10.80 -6.28
N THR A 133 7.34 -11.24 -5.18
CA THR A 133 6.61 -10.35 -4.26
C THR A 133 7.50 -9.21 -3.77
N SER A 134 8.66 -9.56 -3.23
CA SER A 134 9.59 -8.61 -2.64
C SER A 134 10.12 -7.61 -3.65
N ALA A 135 10.46 -8.07 -4.86
CA ALA A 135 10.87 -7.22 -5.97
C ALA A 135 9.74 -6.28 -6.42
N THR A 136 8.51 -6.80 -6.53
CA THR A 136 7.32 -6.01 -6.91
C THR A 136 7.07 -4.88 -5.91
N LEU A 137 7.00 -5.21 -4.62
CA LEU A 137 6.80 -4.22 -3.55
C LEU A 137 7.96 -3.23 -3.48
N GLY A 138 9.19 -3.69 -3.69
CA GLY A 138 10.39 -2.84 -3.76
C GLY A 138 10.30 -1.82 -4.89
N ALA A 139 9.91 -2.25 -6.09
CA ALA A 139 9.74 -1.38 -7.25
C ALA A 139 8.61 -0.36 -7.05
N VAL A 140 7.46 -0.82 -6.54
CA VAL A 140 6.31 0.05 -6.21
C VAL A 140 6.71 1.13 -5.21
N LEU A 141 7.40 0.75 -4.13
CA LEU A 141 7.85 1.69 -3.11
C LEU A 141 8.96 2.61 -3.61
N ALA A 142 9.82 2.15 -4.52
CA ALA A 142 10.82 3.00 -5.15
C ALA A 142 10.16 4.11 -5.98
N VAL A 143 9.14 3.76 -6.78
CA VAL A 143 8.36 4.75 -7.52
C VAL A 143 7.64 5.70 -6.59
N TYR A 144 6.99 5.19 -5.55
CA TYR A 144 6.30 6.01 -4.55
C TYR A 144 7.24 7.04 -3.92
N VAL A 145 8.41 6.62 -3.43
CA VAL A 145 9.42 7.50 -2.84
C VAL A 145 9.97 8.48 -3.87
N ALA A 146 10.25 8.04 -5.10
CA ALA A 146 10.71 8.90 -6.18
C ALA A 146 9.71 10.04 -6.45
N VAL A 147 8.42 9.75 -6.62
CA VAL A 147 7.38 10.77 -6.84
C VAL A 147 7.31 11.75 -5.68
N LEU A 148 7.44 11.28 -4.43
CA LEU A 148 7.45 12.17 -3.27
C LEU A 148 8.63 13.14 -3.27
N THR A 149 9.76 12.76 -3.89
CA THR A 149 10.99 13.58 -3.95
C THR A 149 11.07 14.52 -5.15
N MET A 150 10.29 14.31 -6.22
CA MET A 150 10.36 15.13 -7.45
C MET A 150 9.71 16.52 -7.35
N GLY A 151 8.92 16.78 -6.31
CA GLY A 151 8.18 18.05 -6.15
C GLY A 151 8.67 18.92 -4.99
N GLY A 152 9.94 18.84 -4.62
CA GLY A 152 10.59 19.60 -3.54
C GLY A 152 11.60 20.59 -4.06
#